data_AF-A0AAU6VBL2-F1
#
_entry.id   AF-A0AAU6VBL2-F1
#
_cell.length_a   1.000
_cell.length_b   1.000
_cell.length_c   1.000
_cell.angle_alpha   90.00
_cell.angle_beta   90.00
_cell.angle_gamma   90.00
#
_symmetry.space_group_name_H-M   'P 1'
#
loop_
_entity.id
_entity.type
_entity.pdbx_description
1 polymer ?
#
loop_
_entity_poly.entity_id
_entity_poly.type
_entity_poly.pdbx_seq_one_letter_code
_entity_poly.pdbx_strand_id
1 'polypeptide(L)' 'MRTLKPKQYIDEFYPDSGMCAATIINWIKRGKLKGTMTPTGRYLVLISSQTQHTDKTSELLEFLES' A
#
# COMPACT_ATOMS: atom_id res chain seq x y z
N MET A 1 -6.41 0.19 -11.78
CA MET A 1 -5.76 1.05 -10.77
C MET A 1 -6.81 1.51 -9.79
N ARG A 2 -6.69 1.14 -8.51
CA ARG A 2 -7.58 1.59 -7.45
C ARG A 2 -6.90 2.73 -6.70
N THR A 3 -7.64 3.79 -6.39
CA THR A 3 -7.15 4.90 -5.56
C THR A 3 -7.71 4.77 -4.16
N LEU A 4 -6.84 4.89 -3.16
CA LEU A 4 -7.23 4.90 -1.75
C LEU A 4 -6.79 6.19 -1.07
N LYS A 5 -7.58 6.62 -0.08
CA LYS A 5 -7.11 7.64 0.86
C LYS A 5 -6.04 7.02 1.78
N PRO A 6 -5.07 7.81 2.28
CA PRO A 6 -4.04 7.32 3.19
C PRO A 6 -4.58 6.54 4.40
N LYS A 7 -5.69 7.00 5.00
CA LYS A 7 -6.35 6.28 6.10
C LYS A 7 -6.91 4.93 5.66
N GLN A 8 -7.62 4.89 4.55
CA GLN A 8 -8.15 3.63 3.99
C GLN A 8 -7.06 2.64 3.60
N TYR A 9 -5.91 3.13 3.14
CA TYR A 9 -4.75 2.28 2.86
C TYR A 9 -4.17 1.67 4.14
N ILE A 10 -4.14 2.40 5.26
CA ILE A 10 -3.72 1.85 6.55
C ILE A 10 -4.73 0.81 7.01
N ASP A 11 -6.02 1.12 6.97
CA ASP A 11 -7.08 0.21 7.41
C ASP A 11 -7.09 -1.10 6.60
N GLU A 12 -6.76 -1.06 5.30
CA GLU A 12 -6.76 -2.24 4.41
C GLU A 12 -5.48 -3.08 4.49
N PHE A 13 -4.30 -2.45 4.62
CA PHE A 13 -3.01 -3.17 4.54
C PHE A 13 -2.29 -3.31 5.88
N TYR A 14 -2.59 -2.43 6.84
CA TYR A 14 -1.93 -2.38 8.14
C TYR A 14 -2.94 -2.08 9.28
N PRO A 15 -3.99 -2.91 9.42
CA PRO A 15 -4.95 -2.75 10.50
C PRO A 15 -4.23 -2.82 11.85
N ASP A 16 -4.67 -2.00 12.81
CA ASP A 16 -4.16 -1.92 14.19
C ASP A 16 -2.67 -1.60 14.35
N SER A 17 -1.98 -1.22 13.27
CA SER A 17 -0.54 -0.88 13.29
C SER A 17 -0.21 0.40 14.07
N GLY A 18 -1.21 1.15 14.53
CA GLY A 18 -1.04 2.48 15.13
C GLY A 18 -0.49 3.54 14.17
N MET A 19 -0.38 3.23 12.88
CA MET A 19 0.19 4.15 11.90
C MET A 19 -0.73 5.33 11.63
N CYS A 20 -0.11 6.50 11.47
CA CYS A 20 -0.81 7.72 11.11
C CYS A 20 -0.82 7.92 9.59
N ALA A 21 -1.86 8.58 9.07
CA ALA A 21 -1.94 8.97 7.66
C ALA A 21 -0.73 9.81 7.19
N ALA A 22 -0.11 10.58 8.09
CA ALA A 22 1.12 11.33 7.84
C ALA A 22 2.28 10.43 7.39
N THR A 23 2.38 9.21 7.94
CA THR A 23 3.41 8.23 7.56
C THR A 23 3.27 7.84 6.09
N ILE A 24 2.04 7.55 5.64
CA ILE A 24 1.76 7.19 4.24
C ILE A 24 2.05 8.38 3.32
N ILE A 25 1.68 9.60 3.72
CA ILE A 25 2.00 10.82 2.95
C ILE A 25 3.52 10.97 2.81
N ASN A 26 4.28 10.74 3.89
CA ASN A 26 5.74 10.79 3.86
C ASN A 26 6.33 9.71 2.94
N TRP A 27 5.73 8.53 2.87
CA TRP A 27 6.15 7.48 1.93
C TRP A 27 5.90 7.87 0.48
N ILE A 28 4.77 8.53 0.18
CA ILE A 28 4.49 9.05 -1.16
C ILE A 28 5.52 10.13 -1.53
N LYS A 29 5.77 11.08 -0.64
CA LYS A 29 6.77 12.16 -0.86
C LYS A 29 8.18 11.62 -1.08
N ARG A 30 8.53 10.52 -0.39
CA ARG A 30 9.83 9.85 -0.53
C ARG A 30 9.89 8.89 -1.72
N GLY A 31 8.82 8.75 -2.51
CA GLY A 31 8.76 7.82 -3.63
C GLY A 31 8.73 6.34 -3.25
N LYS A 32 8.58 6.01 -1.96
CA LYS A 32 8.45 4.61 -1.49
C LYS A 32 7.12 3.99 -1.90
N LEU A 33 6.11 4.82 -2.12
CA LEU A 33 4.77 4.41 -2.44
C LEU A 33 4.22 5.27 -3.57
N LYS A 34 3.64 4.63 -4.60
CA LYS A 34 3.04 5.36 -5.72
C LYS A 34 1.79 6.08 -5.23
N GLY A 35 1.80 7.39 -5.32
CA GLY A 35 0.67 8.22 -4.95
C GLY A 35 0.60 9.48 -5.79
N THR A 36 -0.57 10.10 -5.79
CA THR A 36 -0.82 11.37 -6.48
C THR A 36 -1.38 12.39 -5.50
N MET A 37 -1.18 13.66 -5.79
CA MET A 37 -1.74 14.77 -5.03
C MET A 37 -2.84 15.42 -5.87
N THR A 38 -4.03 15.58 -5.30
CA THR A 38 -5.11 16.33 -5.94
C THR A 38 -4.75 17.82 -6.00
N PRO A 39 -5.35 18.61 -6.91
CA PRO A 39 -5.17 20.06 -6.95
C PRO A 39 -5.52 20.75 -5.62
N THR A 40 -6.38 20.12 -4.83
CA THR A 40 -6.78 20.56 -3.47
C THR A 40 -5.81 20.14 -2.36
N GLY A 41 -4.65 19.55 -2.69
CA GLY A 41 -3.61 19.17 -1.74
C GLY A 41 -3.85 17.85 -0.99
N ARG A 42 -4.83 17.03 -1.41
CA ARG A 42 -5.09 15.73 -0.78
C ARG A 42 -4.25 14.64 -1.45
N TYR A 43 -3.62 13.80 -0.65
CA TYR A 43 -2.84 12.67 -1.13
C TYR A 43 -3.74 11.45 -1.35
N LEU A 44 -3.50 10.73 -2.45
CA LEU A 44 -4.13 9.47 -2.79
C LEU A 44 -3.06 8.42 -3.09
N VAL A 45 -3.26 7.23 -2.58
CA VAL A 45 -2.43 6.04 -2.83
C VAL A 45 -2.92 5.38 -4.11
N LEU A 46 -2.01 5.16 -5.06
CA LEU A 46 -2.28 4.46 -6.32
C LEU A 46 -1.91 2.99 -6.16
N ILE A 47 -2.92 2.13 -6.15
CA ILE A 47 -2.75 0.69 -6.08
C ILE A 47 -2.92 0.13 -7.50
N SER A 48 -1.84 -0.44 -8.03
CA SER A 48 -1.95 -1.36 -9.16
C SER A 48 -2.68 -2.61 -8.69
N SER A 49 -3.74 -2.98 -9.41
CA SER A 49 -4.48 -4.23 -9.16
C SER A 49 -3.61 -5.49 -9.32
N GLN A 50 -2.38 -5.33 -9.80
CA GLN A 50 -1.40 -6.38 -10.06
C GLN A 50 -0.50 -6.70 -8.85
N THR A 51 -0.74 -6.07 -7.70
CA THR A 51 0.09 -6.23 -6.48
C THR A 51 -0.73 -6.71 -5.29
N GLN A 52 -1.73 -7.57 -5.52
CA GLN A 52 -2.12 -8.53 -4.49
C GLN A 52 -1.18 -9.73 -4.64
N HIS A 53 -0.11 -9.74 -3.83
CA HIS A 53 0.67 -10.92 -3.43
C HIS A 53 0.66 -12.10 -4.42
N THR A 54 1.46 -12.01 -5.48
CA THR A 54 2.03 -13.23 -6.07
C THR A 54 3.44 -13.39 -5.53
N ASP A 55 3.67 -14.52 -4.87
CA ASP A 55 4.94 -15.23 -4.84
C ASP A 55 5.98 -14.81 -3.81
N LYS A 56 5.60 -14.70 -2.54
CA LYS A 56 6.53 -15.05 -1.45
C LYS A 56 6.00 -16.17 -0.58
N THR A 57 4.70 -16.19 -0.34
CA THR A 57 4.04 -17.30 0.33
C THR A 57 3.88 -18.50 -0.60
N SER A 58 3.64 -18.30 -1.90
CA SER A 58 3.60 -19.37 -2.91
C SER A 58 4.95 -20.08 -3.01
N GLU A 59 6.05 -19.33 -3.11
CA GLU A 59 7.42 -19.88 -3.14
C GLU A 59 7.76 -20.67 -1.86
N LEU A 60 7.31 -20.20 -0.69
CA LEU A 60 7.55 -20.91 0.58
C LEU A 60 6.69 -22.16 0.73
N LEU A 61 5.50 -22.20 0.14
CA LEU A 61 4.63 -23.38 0.11
C LEU A 61 5.22 -24.45 -0.83
N GLU A 62 5.66 -24.08 -2.03
CA GLU A 62 6.32 -25.02 -2.96
C GLU A 62 7.59 -25.64 -2.37
N PHE A 63 8.34 -24.88 -1.56
CA PHE A 63 9.54 -25.40 -0.88
C PHE A 63 9.22 -26.43 0.22
N LEU A 64 8.05 -26.34 0.86
CA LEU A 64 7.65 -27.26 1.95
C LEU A 64 6.93 -28.52 1.45
N GLU A 65 6.37 -28.48 0.24
CA GLU A 65 5.68 -29.61 -0.40
C GLU A 65 6.62 -30.53 -1.21
N SER A 66 7.90 -30.16 -1.38
CA SER A 66 8.98 -31.01 -1.93
C SER A 66 9.72 -31.79 -0.85
#